data_AF-A0AAN8ZI40-F1
#
_entry.id   AF-A0AAN8ZI40-F1
#
_cell.length_a   1.000
_cell.length_b   1.000
_cell.length_c   1.000
_cell.angle_alpha   90.00
_cell.angle_beta   90.00
_cell.angle_gamma   90.00
#
_symmetry.space_group_name_H-M   'P 1'
#
loop_
_entity.id
_entity.type
_entity.pdbx_description
1 polymer ?
#
loop_
_entity_poly.entity_id
_entity_poly.type
_entity_poly.pdbx_seq_one_letter_code
_entity_poly.pdbx_strand_id
1 'polypeptide(L)'
;MAMSSMQRLARIHRSSSTWRCLSSSSSDALVEVKPGEVGLVSGIPEEHLRRRVVIYSPAGTASQQGSGKVGRWKINFLSTQKWENPLMGWTSTGDPYANVGEAGLSFDSTSLSLSLSLSQC
;
A
#
# COMPACT_ATOMS: atom_id res chain seq x y z
N MET A 1 60.81 16.19 -11.22
CA MET A 1 61.34 14.81 -11.09
C MET A 1 60.14 13.91 -10.82
N ALA A 2 59.47 13.43 -11.87
CA ALA A 2 59.82 12.26 -12.68
C ALA A 2 59.30 10.94 -12.06
N MET A 3 58.28 10.39 -12.74
CA MET A 3 58.06 8.98 -13.11
C MET A 3 58.08 7.91 -11.99
N SER A 4 57.02 7.11 -11.84
CA SER A 4 56.81 5.91 -12.66
C SER A 4 55.41 5.34 -12.37
N SER A 5 54.54 5.12 -13.36
CA SER A 5 54.58 4.05 -14.36
C SER A 5 54.59 2.65 -13.76
N MET A 6 53.39 2.10 -13.58
CA MET A 6 53.15 0.65 -13.53
C MET A 6 51.98 0.34 -14.44
N GLN A 7 52.34 -0.03 -15.67
CA GLN A 7 51.44 -0.61 -16.67
C GLN A 7 51.18 -2.07 -16.28
N ARG A 8 49.93 -2.51 -16.27
CA ARG A 8 49.64 -3.95 -16.37
C ARG A 8 48.39 -4.20 -17.21
N LEU A 9 48.65 -4.90 -18.32
CA LEU A 9 47.72 -5.39 -19.31
C LEU A 9 46.64 -6.28 -18.69
N ALA A 10 45.39 -6.07 -19.11
CA ALA A 10 44.40 -7.14 -19.21
C ALA A 10 43.36 -6.76 -20.27
N ARG A 11 43.55 -7.25 -21.51
CA ARG A 11 42.48 -7.30 -22.51
C ARG A 11 41.45 -8.30 -22.02
N ILE A 12 40.31 -7.83 -21.54
CA ILE A 12 39.15 -8.69 -21.30
C ILE A 12 38.26 -8.59 -22.53
N HIS A 13 38.41 -9.57 -23.43
CA HIS A 13 37.42 -9.86 -24.46
C HIS A 13 36.20 -10.49 -23.75
N ARG A 14 35.21 -9.67 -23.41
CA ARG A 14 33.97 -10.15 -22.80
C ARG A 14 32.92 -10.33 -23.90
N SER A 15 32.68 -11.60 -24.16
CA SER A 15 31.69 -12.17 -25.06
C SER A 15 30.37 -11.39 -25.11
N SER A 16 29.92 -11.09 -26.32
CA SER A 16 28.56 -10.63 -26.64
C SER A 16 27.57 -11.69 -26.19
N SER A 17 27.06 -11.54 -24.96
CA SER A 17 25.91 -12.29 -24.49
C SER A 17 24.68 -11.48 -24.87
N THR A 18 24.12 -11.80 -26.02
CA THR A 18 22.79 -11.34 -26.42
C THR A 18 21.79 -12.02 -25.50
N TRP A 19 21.41 -11.35 -24.41
CA TRP A 19 20.32 -11.79 -23.55
C TRP A 19 19.02 -11.54 -24.31
N ARG A 20 18.64 -12.50 -25.16
CA ARG A 20 17.28 -12.60 -25.66
C ARG A 20 16.43 -13.16 -24.53
N CYS A 21 16.00 -12.27 -23.64
CA CYS A 21 14.86 -12.55 -22.79
C CYS A 21 13.63 -12.50 -23.69
N LEU A 22 13.17 -13.68 -24.12
CA LEU A 22 11.81 -13.85 -24.62
C LEU A 22 10.89 -13.67 -23.41
N SER A 23 10.49 -12.43 -23.15
CA SER A 23 9.46 -12.17 -22.15
C SER A 23 8.16 -12.74 -22.72
N SER A 24 7.80 -13.91 -22.20
CA SER A 24 6.49 -14.52 -22.32
C SER A 24 5.43 -13.44 -22.11
N SER A 25 4.67 -13.16 -23.16
CA SER A 25 3.45 -12.37 -23.08
C SER A 25 2.42 -13.18 -22.30
N SER A 26 2.56 -13.24 -20.98
CA SER A 26 1.43 -13.60 -20.12
C SER A 26 0.44 -12.47 -20.23
N SER A 27 -0.61 -12.75 -21.00
CA SER A 27 -1.82 -11.95 -21.07
C SER A 27 -2.50 -12.09 -19.72
N ASP A 28 -1.98 -11.41 -18.72
CA ASP A 28 -2.71 -11.20 -17.47
C ASP A 28 -3.93 -10.40 -17.86
N ALA A 29 -5.11 -10.97 -17.63
CA ALA A 29 -6.38 -10.39 -17.98
C ALA A 29 -6.48 -9.02 -17.29
N LEU A 30 -6.16 -7.97 -18.03
CA LEU A 30 -6.53 -6.60 -17.69
C LEU A 30 -8.05 -6.53 -17.79
N VAL A 31 -8.73 -7.07 -16.78
CA VAL A 31 -10.09 -6.67 -16.47
C VAL A 31 -9.94 -5.20 -16.10
N GLU A 32 -10.34 -4.34 -17.03
CA GLU A 32 -10.56 -2.93 -16.75
C GLU A 32 -11.68 -2.87 -15.70
N VAL A 33 -11.30 -3.02 -14.43
CA VAL A 33 -12.22 -2.88 -13.31
C VAL A 33 -12.67 -1.44 -13.36
N LYS A 34 -13.92 -1.23 -13.77
CA LYS A 34 -14.51 0.09 -13.68
C LYS A 34 -14.48 0.49 -12.20
N PRO A 35 -13.81 1.59 -11.84
CA PRO A 35 -13.78 2.04 -10.46
C PRO A 35 -15.23 2.21 -10.00
N GLY A 36 -15.58 1.60 -8.86
CA GLY A 36 -16.91 1.64 -8.26
C GLY A 36 -17.86 0.47 -8.53
N GLU A 37 -17.58 -0.45 -9.47
CA GLU A 37 -18.50 -1.59 -9.72
C GLU A 37 -18.56 -2.56 -8.53
N VAL A 38 -17.41 -2.85 -7.92
CA VAL A 38 -17.33 -3.74 -6.74
C VAL A 38 -17.97 -3.08 -5.52
N GLY A 39 -17.90 -1.75 -5.40
CA GLY A 39 -18.58 -0.98 -4.37
C GLY A 39 -20.10 -1.17 -4.37
N LEU A 40 -20.72 -1.17 -5.56
CA LEU A 40 -22.18 -1.35 -5.71
C LEU A 40 -22.66 -2.75 -5.32
N VAL A 41 -21.90 -3.79 -5.65
CA VAL A 41 -22.25 -5.19 -5.34
C VAL A 41 -22.05 -5.51 -3.86
N SER A 42 -21.16 -4.79 -3.18
CA SER A 42 -20.79 -5.04 -1.79
C SER A 42 -21.83 -4.63 -0.73
N GLY A 43 -22.93 -3.97 -1.13
CA GLY A 43 -23.99 -3.53 -0.22
C GLY A 43 -23.60 -2.34 0.66
N ILE A 44 -22.50 -1.66 0.35
CA ILE A 44 -22.07 -0.44 1.04
C ILE A 44 -22.95 0.73 0.57
N PRO A 45 -23.51 1.55 1.48
CA PRO A 45 -24.31 2.70 1.09
C PRO A 45 -23.46 3.73 0.35
N GLU A 46 -24.06 4.42 -0.63
CA GLU A 46 -23.34 5.29 -1.56
C GLU A 46 -22.63 6.48 -0.88
N GLU A 47 -23.10 6.90 0.30
CA GLU A 47 -22.44 7.90 1.13
C GLU A 47 -21.03 7.47 1.56
N HIS A 48 -20.84 6.18 1.84
CA HIS A 48 -19.54 5.63 2.24
C HIS A 48 -18.63 5.28 1.06
N LEU A 49 -19.14 5.21 -0.17
CA LEU A 49 -18.32 5.00 -1.36
C LEU A 49 -17.57 6.27 -1.77
N ARG A 50 -18.16 7.45 -1.56
CA ARG A 50 -17.56 8.75 -1.94
C ARG A 50 -16.56 9.32 -0.92
N ARG A 51 -16.38 8.66 0.22
CA ARG A 51 -15.54 9.17 1.30
C ARG A 51 -14.06 9.10 0.91
N ARG A 52 -13.27 10.03 1.46
CA ARG A 52 -11.83 10.04 1.27
C ARG A 52 -11.13 9.06 2.21
N VAL A 53 -10.13 8.39 1.69
CA VAL A 53 -9.35 7.38 2.39
C VAL A 53 -7.88 7.74 2.33
N VAL A 54 -7.16 7.51 3.43
CA VAL A 54 -5.71 7.75 3.50
C VAL A 54 -4.98 6.42 3.55
N ILE A 55 -4.12 6.18 2.57
CA ILE A 55 -3.26 5.01 2.52
C ILE A 55 -1.87 5.41 3.02
N TYR A 56 -1.39 4.73 4.05
CA TYR A 56 -0.11 5.09 4.67
C TYR A 56 0.57 3.86 5.28
N SER A 57 1.88 3.96 5.46
CA SER A 57 2.65 3.03 6.28
C SER A 57 2.81 3.63 7.69
N PRO A 58 2.44 2.90 8.76
CA PRO A 58 2.58 3.41 10.11
C PRO A 58 4.05 3.50 10.49
N ALA A 59 4.42 4.62 11.10
CA ALA A 59 5.73 4.77 11.72
C ALA A 59 5.84 3.89 12.98
N GLY A 60 7.08 3.55 13.36
CA GLY A 60 7.34 2.85 14.62
C GLY A 60 6.84 3.66 15.83
N THR A 61 6.33 2.96 16.84
CA THR A 61 5.88 3.60 18.08
C THR A 61 7.09 4.18 18.82
N ALA A 62 7.14 5.50 19.00
CA ALA A 62 8.32 6.20 19.52
C ALA A 62 8.87 5.65 20.86
N SER A 63 8.00 5.15 21.74
CA SER A 63 8.39 4.56 23.03
C SER A 63 8.93 3.13 22.94
N GLN A 64 8.73 2.44 21.81
CA GLN A 64 9.12 1.04 21.62
C GLN A 64 10.22 0.92 20.56
N GLN A 65 11.18 0.03 20.79
CA GLN A 65 12.29 -0.22 19.84
C GLN A 65 11.97 -1.34 18.82
N GLY A 66 10.82 -2.00 18.95
CA GLY A 66 10.44 -3.11 18.06
C GLY A 66 10.02 -2.62 16.67
N SER A 67 10.60 -3.22 15.62
CA SER A 67 10.29 -2.92 14.21
C SER A 67 9.17 -3.78 13.61
N GLY A 68 8.63 -4.76 14.33
CA GLY A 68 7.70 -5.75 13.79
C GLY A 68 6.35 -5.21 13.29
N LYS A 69 5.97 -3.98 13.67
CA LYS A 69 4.74 -3.31 13.21
C LYS A 69 4.95 -2.39 12.01
N VAL A 70 6.19 -2.19 11.58
CA VAL A 70 6.57 -1.29 10.48
C VAL A 70 6.60 -2.09 9.17
N GLY A 71 6.34 -1.44 8.04
CA GLY A 71 6.42 -2.06 6.70
C GLY A 71 5.11 -2.66 6.18
N ARG A 72 4.01 -2.51 6.92
CA ARG A 72 2.65 -2.85 6.44
C ARG A 72 1.94 -1.58 5.98
N TRP A 73 1.25 -1.63 4.86
CA TRP A 73 0.38 -0.57 4.38
C TRP A 73 -1.00 -0.70 5.01
N LYS A 74 -1.51 0.41 5.55
CA LYS A 74 -2.82 0.48 6.17
C LYS A 74 -3.71 1.47 5.44
N ILE A 75 -5.01 1.23 5.52
CA ILE A 75 -6.05 2.07 4.96
C ILE A 75 -6.80 2.74 6.11
N ASN A 76 -6.71 4.06 6.24
CA ASN A 76 -7.41 4.83 7.25
C ASN A 76 -8.64 5.53 6.66
N PHE A 77 -9.80 5.22 7.24
CA PHE A 77 -11.06 5.93 6.99
C PHE A 77 -11.17 7.07 7.99
N LEU A 78 -11.20 8.31 7.51
CA LEU A 78 -11.30 9.48 8.36
C LEU A 78 -12.68 9.55 9.03
N SER A 79 -12.76 9.15 10.30
CA SER A 79 -13.96 9.27 11.14
C SER A 79 -13.81 10.44 12.12
N THR A 80 -14.59 11.51 11.92
CA THR A 80 -14.49 12.74 12.73
C THR A 80 -15.51 12.80 13.87
N GLN A 81 -16.65 12.12 13.72
CA GLN A 81 -17.76 12.19 14.68
C GLN A 81 -17.58 11.16 15.80
N LYS A 82 -16.91 11.56 16.87
CA LYS A 82 -16.84 10.80 18.13
C LYS A 82 -17.45 11.64 19.24
N TRP A 83 -18.34 11.07 20.04
CA TRP A 83 -19.01 11.76 21.15
C TRP A 83 -18.92 10.94 22.43
N GLU A 84 -19.15 11.59 23.56
CA GLU A 84 -19.21 10.92 24.87
C GLU A 84 -20.64 10.42 25.15
N ASN A 85 -20.76 9.18 25.61
CA ASN A 85 -22.04 8.62 26.04
C ASN A 85 -22.44 9.19 27.41
N PRO A 86 -23.58 9.89 27.56
CA PRO A 86 -23.98 10.55 28.80
C PRO A 86 -24.21 9.61 30.00
N LEU A 87 -24.41 8.30 29.77
CA LEU A 87 -24.62 7.35 30.86
C LEU A 87 -23.30 6.87 31.50
N MET A 88 -22.32 6.49 30.67
CA MET A 88 -21.09 5.81 31.12
C MET A 88 -19.80 6.59 30.83
N GLY A 89 -19.86 7.68 30.07
CA GLY A 89 -18.68 8.44 29.65
C GLY A 89 -17.84 7.75 28.56
N TRP A 90 -18.33 6.68 27.95
CA TRP A 90 -17.59 5.96 26.90
C TRP A 90 -17.63 6.71 25.58
N THR A 91 -16.52 6.65 24.83
CA THR A 91 -16.44 7.23 23.48
C THR A 91 -17.29 6.40 22.51
N SER A 92 -18.37 7.01 22.02
CA SER A 92 -19.29 6.44 21.03
C SER A 92 -19.03 7.05 19.65
N THR A 93 -19.44 6.34 18.60
CA THR A 93 -19.23 6.71 17.20
C THR A 93 -20.36 6.15 16.35
N GLY A 94 -20.79 6.90 15.34
CA GLY A 94 -21.83 6.50 14.40
C GLY A 94 -21.30 5.94 13.08
N ASP A 95 -19.99 6.05 12.85
CA ASP A 95 -19.33 5.53 11.64
C ASP A 95 -18.99 4.03 11.81
N PRO A 96 -19.55 3.14 10.97
CA PRO A 96 -19.26 1.71 11.04
C PRO A 96 -17.80 1.36 10.71
N TYR A 97 -17.09 2.21 9.97
CA TYR A 97 -15.71 1.95 9.52
C TYR A 97 -14.62 2.52 10.40
N ALA A 98 -14.99 3.22 11.49
CA ALA A 98 -14.03 3.85 12.40
C ALA A 98 -12.94 2.87 12.90
N ASN A 99 -13.26 1.58 13.02
CA ASN A 99 -12.34 0.55 13.51
C ASN A 99 -11.83 -0.41 12.41
N VAL A 100 -12.49 -0.46 11.26
CA VAL A 100 -12.22 -1.48 10.22
C VAL A 100 -10.84 -1.26 9.58
N GLY A 101 -10.48 0.00 9.33
CA GLY A 101 -9.19 0.36 8.74
C GLY A 101 -7.99 -0.05 9.61
N GLU A 102 -8.10 0.15 10.93
CA GLU A 102 -7.03 -0.17 11.86
C GLU A 102 -6.91 -1.66 12.18
N ALA A 103 -8.05 -2.35 12.30
CA ALA A 103 -8.11 -3.73 12.77
C ALA A 103 -7.91 -4.78 11.66
N GLY A 104 -8.43 -4.53 10.45
CA GLY A 104 -8.55 -5.58 9.42
C GLY A 104 -7.82 -5.33 8.11
N LEU A 105 -7.52 -4.07 7.76
CA LEU A 105 -7.02 -3.72 6.42
C LEU A 105 -5.52 -3.41 6.44
N SER A 106 -4.70 -4.47 6.53
CA SER A 106 -3.24 -4.35 6.39
C SER A 106 -2.71 -5.15 5.20
N PHE A 107 -1.89 -4.50 4.38
CA PHE A 107 -1.33 -5.02 3.15
C PHE A 107 0.19 -4.98 3.19
N ASP A 108 0.84 -5.88 2.45
CA ASP A 108 2.30 -5.89 2.36
C ASP A 108 2.81 -4.99 1.20
N SER A 109 1.96 -4.72 0.19
CA SER A 109 2.28 -3.88 -0.97
C SER A 109 1.36 -2.67 -1.10
N THR A 110 1.91 -1.55 -1.54
CA THR A 110 1.16 -0.33 -1.87
C THR A 110 0.17 -0.59 -3.01
N SER A 111 0.56 -1.37 -4.03
CA SER A 111 -0.29 -1.64 -5.19
C SER A 111 -1.58 -2.35 -4.81
N LEU A 112 -1.52 -3.30 -3.86
CA LEU A 112 -2.68 -4.02 -3.36
C LEU A 112 -3.63 -3.11 -2.56
N SER A 113 -3.06 -2.22 -1.75
CA SER A 113 -3.88 -1.24 -1.01
C SER A 113 -4.57 -0.25 -1.95
N LEU A 114 -3.86 0.19 -3.01
CA LEU A 114 -4.40 1.08 -4.02
C LEU A 114 -5.49 0.39 -4.86
N SER A 115 -5.25 -0.83 -5.32
CA SER A 115 -6.21 -1.56 -6.15
C SER A 115 -7.51 -1.84 -5.39
N LEU A 116 -7.44 -2.23 -4.11
CA LEU A 116 -8.64 -2.41 -3.29
C LEU A 116 -9.40 -1.10 -3.11
N SER A 117 -8.68 -0.01 -2.83
CA SER A 117 -9.31 1.31 -2.62
C SER A 117 -10.02 1.81 -3.89
N LEU A 118 -9.41 1.62 -5.06
CA LEU A 118 -9.97 2.01 -6.36
C LEU A 118 -11.10 1.09 -6.82
N SER A 119 -11.14 -0.16 -6.34
CA SER A 119 -12.23 -1.08 -6.66
C SER A 119 -13.48 -0.78 -5.84
N GLN A 120 -13.30 -0.38 -4.58
CA GLN A 120 -14.41 -0.07 -3.66
C GLN A 120 -14.97 1.34 -3.82
N CYS A 121 -14.20 2.32 -4.31
CA CYS A 121 -14.67 3.68 -4.56
C CYS A 121 -15.04 3.86 -6.03
#